data_AF-A0A397XK54-F1
#
_entry.id   AF-A0A397XK54-F1
#
_cell.length_a   1.000
_cell.length_b   1.000
_cell.length_c   1.000
_cell.angle_alpha   90.00
_cell.angle_beta   90.00
_cell.angle_gamma   90.00
#
_symmetry.space_group_name_H-M   'P 1'
#
loop_
_entity.id
_entity.type
_entity.pdbx_description
1 polymer ?
#
loop_
_entity_poly.entity_id
_entity_poly.type
_entity_poly.pdbx_seq_one_letter_code
_entity_poly.pdbx_strand_id
1 'polypeptide(L)'
;MIAHALMVHNLAFREDHPTISDSSTDQDHSKLERWETSNRMCLMLIKHSIPSVFRGIVSDEVVLAKDYLVALEKSFAKNNKDETITLLADLVSMRYQGTDSIREYILKMSNTTSNTKALGLSLADDVIVCLVLISLPGQFAHFKVSYNCQKEKWSLNELIAQCVQEEERLSKEKAKSAHVATTSKGKSPKSRMKKRAADSGHGPSQKK
;
A
#
# COMPACT_ATOMS: atom_id res chain seq x y z
N MET A 1 -37.46 -14.13 17.38
CA MET A 1 -37.53 -15.56 17.79
C MET A 1 -36.26 -16.02 18.49
N ILE A 2 -35.06 -15.86 17.89
CA ILE A 2 -33.77 -16.28 18.48
C ILE A 2 -33.44 -15.56 19.79
N ALA A 3 -33.59 -14.23 19.85
CA ALA A 3 -33.34 -13.44 21.07
C ALA A 3 -34.25 -13.82 22.25
N HIS A 4 -35.51 -14.15 21.97
CA HIS A 4 -36.49 -14.59 22.99
C HIS A 4 -36.16 -16.00 23.50
N ALA A 5 -35.76 -16.92 22.63
CA ALA A 5 -35.35 -18.28 23.03
C ALA A 5 -34.06 -18.27 23.87
N LEU A 6 -33.10 -17.40 23.53
CA LEU A 6 -31.89 -17.19 24.33
C LEU A 6 -32.20 -16.54 25.68
N MET A 7 -33.12 -15.57 25.77
CA MET A 7 -33.51 -14.99 27.06
C MET A 7 -34.09 -16.01 28.05
N VAL A 8 -34.80 -17.03 27.56
CA VAL A 8 -35.44 -18.05 28.41
C VAL A 8 -34.47 -19.18 28.79
N HIS A 9 -33.49 -19.51 27.95
CA HIS A 9 -32.61 -20.67 28.13
C HIS A 9 -31.13 -20.31 28.31
N ASN A 10 -30.79 -19.10 28.78
CA ASN A 10 -29.39 -18.63 28.92
C ASN A 10 -28.67 -19.09 30.20
N LEU A 11 -29.15 -20.12 30.90
CA LEU A 11 -28.53 -20.62 32.13
C LEU A 11 -27.02 -20.87 31.94
N ALA A 12 -26.64 -21.52 30.84
CA ALA A 12 -25.25 -21.82 30.48
C ALA A 12 -24.37 -20.59 30.20
N PHE A 13 -24.95 -19.40 29.99
CA PHE A 13 -24.17 -18.16 29.89
C PHE A 13 -24.01 -17.46 31.24
N ARG A 14 -24.92 -17.70 32.19
CA ARG A 14 -24.99 -16.99 33.47
C ARG A 14 -24.29 -17.75 34.59
N GLU A 15 -24.28 -19.06 34.51
CA GLU A 15 -23.74 -19.95 35.54
C GLU A 15 -22.58 -20.77 34.98
N ASP A 16 -21.58 -21.01 35.83
CA ASP A 16 -20.47 -21.91 35.49
C ASP A 16 -20.95 -23.35 35.45
N HIS A 17 -20.20 -24.20 34.72
CA HIS A 17 -20.49 -25.61 34.60
C HIS A 17 -20.58 -26.27 36.00
N PRO A 18 -21.72 -26.87 36.38
CA PRO A 18 -21.86 -27.51 37.68
C PRO A 18 -20.87 -28.67 37.86
N THR A 19 -20.19 -28.73 39.00
CA THR A 19 -19.26 -29.83 39.34
C THR A 19 -19.99 -30.86 40.20
N ILE A 20 -19.96 -32.13 39.78
CA ILE A 20 -20.50 -33.26 40.53
C ILE A 20 -19.34 -34.00 41.20
N SER A 21 -19.48 -34.32 42.49
CA SER A 21 -18.58 -35.20 43.26
C SER A 21 -19.31 -36.47 43.72
N ASP A 22 -18.59 -37.42 44.33
CA ASP A 22 -19.17 -38.67 44.85
C ASP A 22 -20.24 -38.47 45.95
N SER A 23 -20.36 -37.26 46.52
CA SER A 23 -21.36 -36.91 47.53
C SER A 23 -22.52 -36.05 46.99
N SER A 24 -22.70 -36.00 45.67
CA SER A 24 -23.70 -35.14 45.04
C SER A 24 -25.13 -35.61 45.30
N THR A 25 -26.05 -34.65 45.43
CA THR A 25 -27.46 -34.95 45.66
C THR A 25 -28.23 -35.04 44.33
N ASP A 26 -29.41 -35.68 44.35
CA ASP A 26 -30.33 -35.71 43.19
C ASP A 26 -30.64 -34.29 42.65
N GLN A 27 -30.63 -33.30 43.54
CA GLN A 27 -30.82 -31.90 43.17
C GLN A 27 -29.64 -31.34 42.36
N ASP A 28 -28.41 -31.77 42.62
CA ASP A 28 -27.22 -31.32 41.88
C ASP A 28 -27.15 -31.97 40.50
N HIS A 29 -27.55 -33.23 40.38
CA HIS A 29 -27.74 -33.89 39.08
C HIS A 29 -28.81 -33.18 38.23
N SER A 30 -29.94 -32.79 38.83
CA SER A 30 -30.98 -32.04 38.11
C SER A 30 -30.52 -30.65 37.65
N LYS A 31 -29.66 -29.98 38.42
CA LYS A 31 -29.05 -28.70 37.99
C LYS A 31 -28.12 -28.89 36.81
N LEU A 32 -27.26 -29.93 36.82
CA LEU A 32 -26.36 -30.22 35.70
C LEU A 32 -27.16 -30.49 34.42
N GLU A 33 -28.19 -31.33 34.47
CA GLU A 33 -29.01 -31.66 33.29
C GLU A 33 -29.68 -30.40 32.68
N ARG A 34 -30.19 -29.51 33.54
CA ARG A 34 -30.76 -28.22 33.10
C ARG A 34 -29.71 -27.34 32.45
N TRP A 35 -28.51 -27.29 33.03
CA TRP A 35 -27.38 -26.54 32.49
C TRP A 35 -26.92 -27.09 31.13
N GLU A 36 -26.76 -28.40 30.99
CA GLU A 36 -26.36 -29.06 29.74
C GLU A 36 -27.40 -28.84 28.64
N THR A 37 -28.69 -28.95 28.99
CA THR A 37 -29.80 -28.68 28.08
C THR A 37 -29.76 -27.23 27.59
N SER A 38 -29.57 -26.28 28.52
CA SER A 38 -29.40 -24.87 28.21
C SER A 38 -28.19 -24.62 27.29
N ASN A 39 -27.04 -25.23 27.58
CA ASN A 39 -25.82 -25.11 26.77
C ASN A 39 -26.06 -25.61 25.34
N ARG A 40 -26.66 -26.80 25.19
CA ARG A 40 -26.96 -27.40 23.88
C ARG A 40 -27.92 -26.53 23.06
N MET A 41 -28.98 -26.01 23.69
CA MET A 41 -29.94 -25.13 23.02
C MET A 41 -29.29 -23.82 22.57
N CYS A 42 -28.50 -23.19 23.46
CA CYS A 42 -27.79 -21.96 23.14
C CYS A 42 -26.81 -22.15 21.97
N LEU A 43 -26.01 -23.22 22.00
CA LEU A 43 -25.08 -23.55 20.93
C LEU A 43 -25.80 -23.74 19.58
N MET A 44 -26.92 -24.47 19.57
CA MET A 44 -27.72 -24.67 18.36
C MET A 44 -28.27 -23.35 17.82
N LEU A 45 -28.78 -22.47 18.69
CA LEU A 45 -29.31 -21.16 18.31
C LEU A 45 -28.22 -20.24 17.73
N ILE A 46 -27.03 -20.23 18.33
CA ILE A 46 -25.88 -19.47 17.82
C ILE A 46 -25.43 -20.01 16.47
N LYS A 47 -25.21 -21.32 16.34
CA LYS A 47 -24.81 -21.93 15.06
C LYS A 47 -25.85 -21.67 13.96
N HIS A 48 -27.13 -21.64 14.31
CA HIS A 48 -28.21 -21.36 13.36
C HIS A 48 -28.31 -19.87 12.98
N SER A 49 -27.97 -18.95 13.88
CA SER A 49 -28.00 -17.51 13.61
C SER A 49 -26.86 -17.05 12.70
N ILE A 50 -25.79 -17.84 12.59
CA ILE A 50 -24.67 -17.56 11.69
C ILE A 50 -25.10 -17.74 10.22
N PRO A 51 -24.92 -16.72 9.36
CA PRO A 51 -25.16 -16.84 7.93
C PRO A 51 -24.42 -18.02 7.32
N SER A 52 -25.01 -18.69 6.34
CA SER A 52 -24.46 -19.92 5.75
C SER A 52 -23.01 -19.79 5.28
N VAL A 53 -22.64 -18.62 4.75
CA VAL A 53 -21.28 -18.29 4.27
C VAL A 53 -20.22 -18.28 5.37
N PHE A 54 -20.62 -18.16 6.63
CA PHE A 54 -19.74 -18.09 7.80
C PHE A 54 -19.83 -19.34 8.69
N ARG A 55 -20.61 -20.34 8.30
CA ARG A 55 -20.66 -21.63 9.00
C ARG A 55 -19.29 -22.32 8.88
N GLY A 56 -18.73 -22.74 10.01
CA GLY A 56 -17.39 -23.36 10.08
C GLY A 56 -16.25 -22.41 10.44
N ILE A 57 -16.53 -21.11 10.68
CA ILE A 57 -15.52 -20.18 11.23
C ILE A 57 -14.99 -20.66 12.59
N VAL A 58 -15.87 -21.21 13.42
CA VAL A 58 -15.53 -21.81 14.71
C VAL A 58 -15.62 -23.33 14.57
N SER A 59 -14.61 -24.03 15.07
CA SER A 59 -14.54 -25.50 15.05
C SER A 59 -15.77 -26.13 15.69
N ASP A 60 -16.25 -27.23 15.12
CA ASP A 60 -17.35 -28.02 15.69
C ASP A 60 -16.96 -28.75 16.98
N GLU A 61 -15.67 -28.84 17.28
CA GLU A 61 -15.13 -29.38 18.55
C GLU A 61 -15.44 -28.48 19.75
N VAL A 62 -15.81 -27.22 19.53
CA VAL A 62 -16.20 -26.31 20.61
C VAL A 62 -17.62 -26.65 21.07
N VAL A 63 -17.70 -27.36 22.19
CA VAL A 63 -18.96 -27.89 22.75
C VAL A 63 -19.68 -26.93 23.72
N LEU A 64 -18.97 -25.95 24.26
CA LEU A 64 -19.55 -24.95 25.16
C LEU A 64 -20.03 -23.73 24.37
N ALA A 65 -21.30 -23.36 24.57
CA ALA A 65 -21.92 -22.22 23.89
C ALA A 65 -21.19 -20.90 24.22
N LYS A 66 -20.71 -20.75 25.45
CA LYS A 66 -19.94 -19.59 25.91
C LYS A 66 -18.61 -19.49 25.15
N ASP A 67 -17.85 -20.58 25.08
CA ASP A 67 -16.58 -20.62 24.36
C ASP A 67 -16.77 -20.45 22.86
N TYR A 68 -17.87 -20.99 22.31
CA TYR A 68 -18.23 -20.80 20.91
C TYR A 68 -18.46 -19.32 20.58
N LEU A 69 -19.18 -18.58 21.44
CA LEU A 69 -19.34 -17.13 21.27
C LEU A 69 -18.01 -16.39 21.36
N VAL A 70 -17.15 -16.71 22.33
CA VAL A 70 -15.83 -16.08 22.47
C VAL A 70 -14.96 -16.33 21.23
N ALA A 71 -14.96 -17.55 20.69
CA ALA A 71 -14.24 -17.90 19.47
C ALA A 71 -14.81 -17.19 18.23
N LEU A 72 -16.13 -17.03 18.18
CA LEU A 72 -16.83 -16.29 17.13
C LEU A 72 -16.47 -14.80 17.19
N GLU A 73 -16.58 -14.18 18.36
CA GLU A 73 -16.19 -12.79 18.60
C GLU A 73 -14.74 -12.54 18.23
N LYS A 74 -13.82 -13.45 18.61
CA LYS A 74 -12.41 -13.36 18.23
C LYS A 74 -12.20 -13.42 16.71
N SER A 75 -12.98 -14.23 16.00
CA SER A 75 -12.91 -14.34 14.54
C SER A 75 -13.39 -13.09 13.81
N PHE A 76 -14.31 -12.33 14.43
CA PHE A 76 -14.82 -11.05 13.93
C PHE A 76 -14.24 -9.83 14.65
N ALA A 77 -13.30 -10.03 15.58
CA ALA A 77 -12.58 -8.94 16.21
C ALA A 77 -11.97 -8.09 15.11
N LYS A 78 -12.15 -6.77 15.22
CA LYS A 78 -11.76 -5.79 14.20
C LYS A 78 -10.28 -5.95 13.88
N ASN A 79 -10.00 -6.74 12.86
CA ASN A 79 -8.70 -6.81 12.26
C ASN A 79 -8.71 -5.71 11.22
N ASN A 80 -7.82 -4.74 11.33
CA ASN A 80 -7.67 -3.66 10.34
C ASN A 80 -7.09 -4.21 9.00
N LYS A 81 -7.43 -5.45 8.61
CA LYS A 81 -6.94 -6.12 7.40
C LYS A 81 -7.26 -5.31 6.16
N ASP A 82 -8.47 -4.76 6.07
CA ASP A 82 -8.87 -3.90 4.95
C ASP A 82 -8.04 -2.61 4.89
N GLU A 83 -7.71 -2.04 6.06
CA GLU A 83 -6.85 -0.86 6.16
C GLU A 83 -5.40 -1.19 5.80
N THR A 84 -4.88 -2.33 6.28
CA THR A 84 -3.54 -2.83 5.91
C THR A 84 -3.44 -3.12 4.41
N ILE A 85 -4.47 -3.73 3.81
CA ILE A 85 -4.55 -3.99 2.36
C ILE A 85 -4.56 -2.66 1.59
N THR A 86 -5.36 -1.70 2.04
CA THR A 86 -5.45 -0.37 1.42
C THR A 86 -4.12 0.36 1.47
N LEU A 87 -3.47 0.43 2.64
CA LEU A 87 -2.17 1.06 2.79
C LEU A 87 -1.07 0.37 1.97
N LEU A 88 -1.11 -0.96 1.87
CA LEU A 88 -0.17 -1.70 1.03
C LEU A 88 -0.40 -1.37 -0.46
N ALA A 89 -1.65 -1.30 -0.90
CA ALA A 89 -2.00 -0.93 -2.27
C ALA A 89 -1.53 0.51 -2.58
N ASP A 90 -1.75 1.45 -1.66
CA ASP A 90 -1.26 2.82 -1.76
C ASP A 90 0.26 2.85 -1.86
N LEU A 91 0.96 2.15 -0.96
CA LEU A 91 2.42 2.09 -0.91
C LEU A 91 3.03 1.56 -2.22
N VAL A 92 2.51 0.46 -2.76
CA VAL A 92 2.98 -0.15 -4.02
C VAL A 92 2.63 0.73 -5.23
N SER A 93 1.59 1.55 -5.12
CA SER A 93 1.15 2.47 -6.18
C SER A 93 1.83 3.85 -6.12
N MET A 94 2.53 4.18 -5.03
CA MET A 94 3.27 5.44 -4.94
C MET A 94 4.28 5.57 -6.09
N ARG A 95 4.30 6.74 -6.73
CA ARG A 95 5.24 7.11 -7.80
C ARG A 95 5.79 8.50 -7.52
N TYR A 96 7.09 8.69 -7.75
CA TYR A 96 7.69 10.01 -7.61
C TYR A 96 7.31 10.90 -8.82
N GLN A 97 6.64 12.02 -8.53
CA GLN A 97 6.10 12.92 -9.56
C GLN A 97 7.03 14.09 -9.92
N GLY A 98 8.12 14.31 -9.18
CA GLY A 98 9.02 15.45 -9.44
C GLY A 98 8.50 16.81 -8.98
N THR A 99 7.39 16.86 -8.23
CA THR A 99 6.83 18.10 -7.66
C THR A 99 7.52 18.52 -6.36
N ASP A 100 7.77 17.53 -5.49
CA ASP A 100 8.48 17.70 -4.22
C ASP A 100 9.91 17.17 -4.37
N SER A 101 10.77 17.44 -3.37
CA SER A 101 12.12 16.86 -3.38
C SER A 101 12.09 15.34 -3.23
N ILE A 102 13.06 14.65 -3.82
CA ILE A 102 13.13 13.19 -3.72
C ILE A 102 13.27 12.70 -2.28
N ARG A 103 13.91 13.51 -1.41
CA ARG A 103 14.03 13.21 0.03
C ARG A 103 12.67 13.23 0.72
N GLU A 104 11.86 14.27 0.49
CA GLU A 104 10.51 14.37 1.06
C GLU A 104 9.62 13.23 0.58
N TYR A 105 9.73 12.87 -0.70
CA TYR A 105 9.03 11.71 -1.27
C TYR A 105 9.39 10.39 -0.56
N ILE A 106 10.69 10.12 -0.38
CA ILE A 106 11.13 8.89 0.31
C ILE A 106 10.67 8.89 1.77
N LEU A 107 10.74 10.03 2.47
CA LEU A 107 10.22 10.14 3.85
C LEU A 107 8.71 9.86 3.93
N LYS A 108 7.93 10.33 2.95
CA LYS A 108 6.49 10.02 2.86
C LYS A 108 6.26 8.52 2.66
N MET A 109 7.06 7.86 1.84
CA MET A 109 7.01 6.39 1.64
C MET A 109 7.40 5.64 2.92
N SER A 110 8.43 6.08 3.63
CA SER A 110 8.84 5.52 4.93
C SER A 110 7.75 5.68 5.99
N ASN A 111 7.12 6.85 6.08
CA ASN A 111 6.01 7.09 7.01
C ASN A 111 4.81 6.15 6.72
N THR A 112 4.49 5.96 5.44
CA THR A 112 3.44 5.00 5.03
C THR A 112 3.81 3.58 5.45
N THR A 113 5.08 3.19 5.31
CA THR A 113 5.58 1.88 5.77
C THR A 113 5.50 1.74 7.30
N SER A 114 5.77 2.80 8.06
CA SER A 114 5.60 2.81 9.52
C SER A 114 4.14 2.62 9.93
N ASN A 115 3.18 3.22 9.21
CA ASN A 115 1.75 3.00 9.45
C ASN A 115 1.36 1.54 9.18
N THR A 116 1.85 0.95 8.10
CA THR A 116 1.64 -0.48 7.77
C THR A 116 2.17 -1.39 8.89
N LYS A 117 3.32 -1.04 9.49
CA LYS A 117 3.89 -1.74 10.64
C LYS A 117 3.02 -1.61 11.90
N ALA A 118 2.46 -0.44 12.16
CA ALA A 118 1.54 -0.22 13.29
C ALA A 118 0.26 -1.08 13.18
N LEU A 119 -0.15 -1.44 11.97
CA LEU A 119 -1.27 -2.35 11.69
C LEU A 119 -0.87 -3.83 11.61
N GLY A 120 0.38 -4.16 11.95
CA GLY A 120 0.86 -5.55 12.05
C GLY A 120 1.57 -6.10 10.82
N LEU A 121 1.82 -5.31 9.77
CA LEU A 121 2.58 -5.73 8.60
C LEU A 121 3.93 -5.00 8.53
N SER A 122 5.01 -5.69 8.93
CA SER A 122 6.37 -5.14 8.85
C SER A 122 7.03 -5.50 7.52
N LEU A 123 7.54 -4.50 6.80
CA LEU A 123 8.34 -4.71 5.59
C LEU A 123 9.83 -4.71 5.95
N ALA A 124 10.62 -5.54 5.27
CA ALA A 124 12.07 -5.53 5.39
C ALA A 124 12.66 -4.32 4.65
N ASP A 125 13.78 -3.78 5.14
CA ASP A 125 14.45 -2.61 4.55
C ASP A 125 14.76 -2.79 3.05
N ASP A 126 15.19 -4.00 2.65
CA ASP A 126 15.44 -4.35 1.24
C ASP A 126 14.20 -4.18 0.35
N VAL A 127 13.01 -4.48 0.88
CA VAL A 127 11.74 -4.29 0.16
C VAL A 127 11.45 -2.80 0.00
N ILE A 128 11.70 -2.00 1.04
CA ILE A 128 11.52 -0.55 1.00
C ILE A 128 12.45 0.07 -0.05
N VAL A 129 13.72 -0.35 -0.09
CA VAL A 129 14.68 0.08 -1.12
C VAL A 129 14.18 -0.25 -2.52
N CYS A 130 13.68 -1.48 -2.74
CA CYS A 130 13.10 -1.87 -4.01
C CYS A 130 11.87 -1.03 -4.39
N LEU A 131 10.97 -0.77 -3.44
CA LEU A 131 9.79 0.07 -3.64
C LEU A 131 10.16 1.50 -4.08
N VAL A 132 11.16 2.10 -3.43
CA VAL A 132 11.70 3.40 -3.84
C VAL A 132 12.20 3.31 -5.28
N LEU A 133 13.08 2.34 -5.61
CA LEU A 133 13.66 2.19 -6.94
C LEU A 133 12.63 2.00 -8.04
N ILE A 134 11.62 1.14 -7.87
CA ILE A 134 10.58 0.93 -8.89
C ILE A 134 9.69 2.16 -9.06
N SER A 135 9.52 2.97 -8.02
CA SER A 135 8.68 4.15 -8.03
C SER A 135 9.29 5.37 -8.71
N LEU A 136 10.61 5.37 -8.95
CA LEU A 136 11.31 6.46 -9.61
C LEU A 136 11.01 6.51 -11.12
N PRO A 137 10.79 7.71 -11.69
CA PRO A 137 10.49 7.90 -13.11
C PRO A 137 11.71 7.59 -13.99
N GLY A 138 11.48 7.42 -15.29
CA GLY A 138 12.51 7.00 -16.26
C GLY A 138 13.75 7.91 -16.35
N GLN A 139 13.65 9.18 -15.94
CA GLN A 139 14.79 10.09 -15.82
C GLN A 139 15.86 9.60 -14.82
N PHE A 140 15.51 8.71 -13.88
CA PHE A 140 16.43 8.04 -12.96
C PHE A 140 16.96 6.69 -13.50
N ALA A 141 16.84 6.40 -14.81
CA ALA A 141 17.29 5.11 -15.35
C ALA A 141 18.78 4.84 -15.09
N HIS A 142 19.65 5.84 -15.25
CA HIS A 142 21.08 5.71 -14.97
C HIS A 142 21.34 5.39 -13.49
N PHE A 143 20.58 5.99 -12.58
CA PHE A 143 20.66 5.69 -11.16
C PHE A 143 20.31 4.23 -10.84
N LYS A 144 19.25 3.68 -11.46
CA LYS A 144 18.89 2.26 -11.29
C LYS A 144 19.99 1.33 -11.79
N VAL A 145 20.63 1.67 -12.92
CA VAL A 145 21.79 0.91 -13.43
C VAL A 145 22.95 0.98 -12.45
N SER A 146 23.25 2.17 -11.90
CA SER A 146 24.30 2.34 -10.88
C SER A 146 24.05 1.44 -9.66
N TYR A 147 22.84 1.43 -9.13
CA TYR A 147 22.44 0.54 -8.03
C TYR A 147 22.65 -0.94 -8.38
N ASN A 148 22.17 -1.38 -9.55
CA ASN A 148 22.28 -2.78 -9.99
C ASN A 148 23.73 -3.24 -10.22
N CYS A 149 24.65 -2.32 -10.53
CA CYS A 149 26.07 -2.64 -10.70
C CYS A 149 26.80 -2.80 -9.35
N GLN A 150 26.19 -2.38 -8.24
CA GLN A 150 26.80 -2.50 -6.92
C GLN A 150 26.49 -3.87 -6.31
N LYS A 151 27.53 -4.49 -5.74
CA LYS A 151 27.41 -5.79 -5.05
C LYS A 151 26.87 -5.65 -3.63
N GLU A 152 27.09 -4.49 -3.02
CA GLU A 152 26.63 -4.18 -1.67
C GLU A 152 25.21 -3.63 -1.70
N LYS A 153 24.40 -4.01 -0.71
CA LYS A 153 23.06 -3.47 -0.54
C LYS A 153 23.16 -2.11 0.13
N TRP A 154 22.47 -1.12 -0.42
CA TRP A 154 22.32 0.16 0.24
C TRP A 154 21.32 0.09 1.38
N SER A 155 21.69 0.70 2.50
CA SER A 155 20.74 1.14 3.51
C SER A 155 19.80 2.22 2.94
N LEU A 156 18.66 2.41 3.60
CA LEU A 156 17.71 3.46 3.21
C LEU A 156 18.36 4.87 3.26
N ASN A 157 19.25 5.11 4.22
CA ASN A 157 19.95 6.40 4.35
C ASN A 157 20.92 6.64 3.17
N GLU A 158 21.68 5.62 2.77
CA GLU A 158 22.56 5.69 1.61
C GLU A 158 21.75 5.89 0.33
N LEU A 159 20.64 5.17 0.17
CA LEU A 159 19.72 5.34 -0.97
C LEU A 159 19.20 6.78 -1.05
N ILE A 160 18.76 7.37 0.08
CA ILE A 160 18.31 8.78 0.13
C ILE A 160 19.43 9.72 -0.32
N ALA A 161 20.65 9.55 0.20
CA ALA A 161 21.79 10.40 -0.16
C ALA A 161 22.09 10.33 -1.67
N GLN A 162 22.14 9.13 -2.23
CA GLN A 162 22.40 8.91 -3.66
C GLN A 162 21.25 9.45 -4.54
N CYS A 163 20.00 9.29 -4.12
CA CYS A 163 18.83 9.85 -4.81
C CYS A 163 18.89 11.39 -4.89
N VAL A 164 19.25 12.05 -3.77
CA VAL A 164 19.37 13.53 -3.72
C VAL A 164 20.48 14.01 -4.64
N GLN A 165 21.64 13.33 -4.65
CA GLN A 165 22.74 13.67 -5.54
C GLN A 165 22.33 13.54 -7.03
N GLU A 166 21.59 12.49 -7.36
CA GLU A 166 21.09 12.28 -8.72
C GLU A 166 20.04 13.32 -9.13
N GLU A 167 19.13 13.70 -8.22
CA GLU A 167 18.15 14.76 -8.44
C GLU A 167 18.84 16.10 -8.79
N GLU A 168 19.89 16.46 -8.04
CA GLU A 168 20.70 17.65 -8.36
C GLU A 168 21.38 17.55 -9.72
N ARG A 169 21.91 16.37 -10.06
CA ARG A 169 22.55 16.13 -11.38
C ARG A 169 21.54 16.36 -12.51
N LEU A 170 20.34 15.78 -12.38
CA LEU A 170 19.24 15.93 -13.34
C LEU A 170 18.76 17.38 -13.46
N SER A 171 18.69 18.11 -12.35
CA SER A 171 18.32 19.53 -12.33
C SER A 171 19.34 20.38 -13.09
N LYS A 172 20.64 20.16 -12.86
CA LYS A 172 21.74 20.83 -13.58
C LYS A 172 21.73 20.52 -15.08
N GLU A 173 21.40 19.28 -15.46
CA GLU A 173 21.31 18.85 -16.86
C GLU A 173 20.14 19.54 -17.60
N LYS A 174 18.96 19.61 -16.96
CA LYS A 174 17.80 20.33 -17.50
C LYS A 174 18.10 21.82 -17.73
N ALA A 175 18.78 22.48 -16.79
CA ALA A 175 19.18 23.87 -16.92
C ALA A 175 20.14 24.12 -18.10
N LYS A 176 21.12 23.22 -18.30
CA LYS A 176 22.06 23.30 -19.43
C LYS A 176 21.37 23.11 -20.77
N SER A 177 20.44 22.17 -20.88
CA SER A 177 19.68 21.90 -22.11
C SER A 177 18.83 23.11 -22.55
N ALA A 178 18.17 23.78 -21.60
CA ALA A 178 17.38 24.99 -21.86
C ALA A 178 18.23 26.15 -22.40
N HIS A 179 19.48 26.28 -21.95
CA HIS A 179 20.40 27.32 -22.41
C HIS A 179 20.89 27.09 -23.86
N VAL A 180 21.08 25.83 -24.26
CA VAL A 180 21.46 25.48 -25.65
C VAL A 180 20.28 25.69 -26.63
N ALA A 181 19.05 25.36 -26.19
CA ALA A 181 17.85 25.56 -27.01
C ALA A 181 17.52 27.05 -27.27
N THR A 182 17.88 27.94 -26.35
CA THR A 182 17.66 29.39 -26.48
C THR A 182 18.75 30.08 -27.32
N THR A 183 20.00 29.60 -27.24
CA THR A 183 21.12 30.17 -28.02
C THR A 183 21.15 29.72 -29.48
N SER A 184 20.54 28.58 -29.82
CA SER A 184 20.47 28.07 -31.21
C SER A 184 19.44 28.75 -32.11
N LYS A 185 18.52 29.57 -31.57
CA LYS A 185 17.55 30.35 -32.37
C LYS A 185 18.07 31.67 -32.95
N GLY A 186 19.35 32.01 -32.73
CA GLY A 186 19.90 33.31 -33.10
C GLY A 186 21.09 33.25 -34.06
N LYS A 187 20.96 32.63 -35.24
CA LYS A 187 21.92 32.82 -36.36
C LYS A 187 21.29 32.43 -37.70
N SER A 188 20.50 33.35 -38.27
CA SER A 188 20.16 33.32 -39.69
C SER A 188 21.38 33.77 -40.52
N PRO A 189 21.85 33.00 -41.52
CA PRO A 189 22.93 33.44 -42.39
C PRO A 189 22.45 34.56 -43.31
N LYS A 190 23.12 35.73 -43.27
CA LYS A 190 22.91 36.82 -44.24
C LYS A 190 23.23 36.33 -45.65
N SER A 191 22.23 36.17 -46.51
CA SER A 191 22.47 35.94 -47.94
C SER A 191 22.92 37.25 -48.59
N ARG A 192 24.11 37.22 -49.21
CA ARG A 192 24.72 38.35 -49.92
C ARG A 192 24.27 38.27 -51.37
N MET A 193 23.21 39.00 -51.74
CA MET A 193 22.74 39.11 -53.12
C MET A 193 23.76 39.91 -53.96
N LYS A 194 24.51 39.22 -54.83
CA LYS A 194 25.39 39.83 -55.83
C LYS A 194 24.53 40.18 -57.06
N LYS A 195 24.18 41.45 -57.26
CA LYS A 195 23.61 41.95 -58.52
C LYS A 195 24.73 42.31 -59.48
N ARG A 196 24.67 41.79 -60.71
CA ARG A 196 25.45 42.27 -61.86
C ARG A 196 24.58 42.26 -63.11
N ALA A 197 24.92 43.19 -64.01
CA ALA A 197 24.41 43.45 -65.36
C ALA A 197 23.20 44.39 -65.48
N ALA A 198 23.50 45.66 -65.74
CA ALA A 198 22.84 46.46 -66.76
C ALA A 198 23.94 47.29 -67.43
N ASP A 199 24.30 46.90 -68.65
CA ASP A 199 25.09 47.71 -69.58
C ASP A 199 24.18 47.97 -70.78
N SER A 200 23.89 49.24 -71.03
CA SER A 200 23.26 49.71 -72.26
C SER A 200 23.65 51.17 -72.48
N GLY A 201 24.61 51.38 -73.39
CA GLY A 201 25.02 52.68 -73.90
C GLY A 201 25.29 52.60 -75.41
N HIS A 202 24.26 52.92 -76.20
CA HIS A 202 24.23 53.29 -77.62
C HIS A 202 25.37 54.31 -77.93
N GLY A 203 26.30 54.21 -78.90
CA GLY A 203 26.24 53.98 -80.36
C GLY A 203 26.77 55.26 -81.08
N PRO A 204 27.61 55.21 -82.14
CA PRO A 204 27.76 56.35 -83.04
C PRO A 204 27.42 56.03 -84.51
N SER A 205 26.62 56.90 -85.13
CA SER A 205 26.30 56.88 -86.57
C SER A 205 27.38 57.59 -87.41
N GLN A 206 27.50 57.15 -88.66
CA GLN A 206 28.55 57.47 -89.63
C GLN A 206 28.45 58.85 -90.31
N LYS A 207 29.63 59.38 -90.67
CA LYS A 207 30.04 60.22 -91.82
C LYS A 207 28.96 61.04 -92.57
N LYS A 208 29.13 62.37 -92.60
CA LYS A 208 29.78 63.12 -93.71
C LYS A 208 30.07 64.55 -93.28
#